data_AF-A0A7W7U804-F1
#
_entry.id   AF-A0A7W7U804-F1
#
_cell.length_a   1.000
_cell.length_b   1.000
_cell.length_c   1.000
_cell.angle_alpha   90.00
_cell.angle_beta   90.00
_cell.angle_gamma   90.00
#
_symmetry.space_group_name_H-M   'P 1'
#
loop_
_entity.id
_entity.type
_entity.pdbx_description
1 polymer ?
#
loop_
_entity_poly.entity_id
_entity_poly.type
_entity_poly.pdbx_seq_one_letter_code
_entity_poly.pdbx_strand_id
1 'polypeptide(L)'
;MRLEAYFALTANTVQFGARLELYAAALGFSVEGLLTFDALVRFEPFGFEVDIAGHVTLKRGSRTLMGVAVELALSGPEPWHVRGRARFEILFLSAEISFDRTFGERAAPAALPQPVDVAAKVEEALADPRNRTAQLTGAGRTVVTLRELPDADGRLVVHPLGGLSFTQRVAPLGITLTRYGTSPVAGDPRLDLERELTVDDADPATAPVTVPLTPTREYFAPAQFLDLTDDQKLSAPSFELLTAGASAEGVTGRARERAGVFASTVDYEEVLQDGPHRVEGDAGTPVAFGTAGLRTAAGPAARAATRRTGRQRFTAAPRDLGVRDTRWTVSGAEPETTAGLRRAAAPTGTTWTEAAEQRRTGTTPVLRLTPVGGTR
;
A
#
# COMPACT_ATOMS: atom_id res chain seq x y z
N MET A 1 2.15 -6.37 -55.97
CA MET A 1 2.77 -7.20 -54.91
C MET A 1 2.48 -6.55 -53.58
N ARG A 2 2.06 -7.32 -52.57
CA ARG A 2 1.83 -6.86 -51.20
C ARG A 2 2.62 -7.76 -50.25
N LEU A 3 3.35 -7.15 -49.32
CA LEU A 3 4.10 -7.86 -48.28
C LEU A 3 3.66 -7.31 -46.93
N GLU A 4 3.27 -8.21 -46.03
CA GLU A 4 2.92 -7.91 -44.65
C GLU A 4 3.80 -8.76 -43.74
N ALA A 5 4.23 -8.21 -42.61
CA ALA A 5 5.01 -8.95 -41.63
C ALA A 5 4.68 -8.47 -40.23
N TYR A 6 4.81 -9.35 -39.25
CA TYR A 6 4.70 -9.01 -37.83
C TYR A 6 5.85 -9.63 -37.04
N PHE A 7 6.16 -9.00 -35.91
CA PHE A 7 7.14 -9.48 -34.95
C PHE A 7 6.66 -9.10 -33.55
N ALA A 8 6.62 -10.07 -32.64
CA ALA A 8 6.24 -9.89 -31.25
C ALA A 8 7.24 -10.61 -30.34
N LEU A 9 7.58 -9.97 -29.23
CA LEU A 9 8.45 -10.52 -28.18
C LEU A 9 7.71 -10.42 -26.84
N THR A 10 7.65 -11.53 -26.11
CA THR A 10 7.13 -11.58 -24.75
C THR A 10 8.20 -12.09 -23.80
N ALA A 11 7.90 -12.19 -22.50
CA ALA A 11 8.83 -12.73 -21.51
C ALA A 11 9.28 -14.17 -21.78
N ASN A 12 8.47 -14.99 -22.45
CA ASN A 12 8.77 -16.41 -22.70
C ASN A 12 8.61 -16.84 -24.18
N THR A 13 8.29 -15.92 -25.10
CA THR A 13 8.10 -16.28 -26.52
C THR A 13 8.57 -15.20 -27.50
N VAL A 14 8.94 -15.65 -28.70
CA VAL A 14 9.14 -14.83 -29.90
C VAL A 14 8.17 -15.32 -30.98
N GLN A 15 7.45 -14.39 -31.60
CA GLN A 15 6.49 -14.69 -32.66
C GLN A 15 6.80 -13.82 -33.87
N PHE A 16 6.86 -14.41 -35.05
CA PHE A 16 7.11 -13.65 -36.27
C PHE A 16 6.54 -14.36 -37.47
N GLY A 17 6.02 -13.58 -38.41
CA GLY A 17 5.42 -14.11 -39.61
C GLY A 17 5.37 -13.09 -40.72
N ALA A 18 5.13 -13.57 -41.94
CA ALA A 18 5.02 -12.76 -43.14
C ALA A 18 4.00 -13.35 -44.12
N ARG A 19 3.32 -12.47 -44.85
CA ARG A 19 2.39 -12.77 -45.93
C ARG A 19 2.81 -12.00 -47.18
N LEU A 20 3.10 -12.71 -48.26
CA LEU A 20 3.45 -12.18 -49.57
C LEU A 20 2.37 -12.54 -50.60
N GLU A 21 1.76 -11.53 -51.21
CA GLU A 21 0.82 -11.67 -52.31
C GLU A 21 1.43 -11.13 -53.62
N LEU A 22 1.36 -11.95 -54.66
CA LEU A 22 1.87 -11.67 -56.00
C LEU A 22 0.70 -11.73 -56.99
N TYR A 23 0.58 -10.70 -57.82
CA TYR A 23 -0.39 -10.67 -58.91
C TYR A 23 0.27 -10.05 -60.14
N ALA A 24 0.17 -10.74 -61.28
CA ALA A 24 0.61 -10.24 -62.58
C ALA A 24 -0.39 -10.66 -63.66
N ALA A 25 -0.65 -9.78 -64.63
CA ALA A 25 -1.54 -10.10 -65.75
C ALA A 25 -0.98 -9.55 -67.07
N ALA A 26 -1.03 -10.35 -68.13
CA ALA A 26 -0.59 -9.99 -69.47
C ALA A 26 -1.30 -10.86 -70.53
N LEU A 27 -1.67 -10.27 -71.67
CA LEU A 27 -2.23 -10.98 -72.84
C LEU A 27 -3.41 -11.93 -72.52
N GLY A 28 -4.27 -11.55 -71.57
CA GLY A 28 -5.42 -12.37 -71.13
C GLY A 28 -5.09 -13.50 -70.15
N PHE A 29 -3.83 -13.64 -69.75
CA PHE A 29 -3.37 -14.53 -68.69
C PHE A 29 -3.15 -13.75 -67.39
N SER A 30 -3.39 -14.39 -66.25
CA SER A 30 -3.04 -13.86 -64.94
C SER A 30 -2.35 -14.91 -64.07
N VAL A 31 -1.39 -14.47 -63.26
CA VAL A 31 -0.70 -15.28 -62.25
C VAL A 31 -1.02 -14.69 -60.89
N GLU A 32 -1.55 -15.53 -60.01
CA GLU A 32 -1.81 -15.22 -58.61
C GLU A 32 -0.91 -16.10 -57.74
N GLY A 33 -0.17 -15.49 -56.82
CA GLY A 33 0.69 -16.17 -55.88
C GLY A 33 0.45 -15.70 -54.45
N LEU A 34 0.47 -16.63 -53.51
CA LEU A 34 0.46 -16.36 -52.07
C LEU A 34 1.57 -17.15 -51.42
N LEU A 35 2.28 -16.56 -50.47
CA LEU A 35 3.21 -17.23 -49.57
C LEU A 35 3.01 -16.67 -48.16
N THR A 36 2.74 -17.53 -47.20
CA THR A 36 2.61 -17.23 -45.78
C THR A 36 3.61 -18.05 -44.98
N PHE A 37 4.14 -17.43 -43.94
CA PHE A 37 5.07 -18.02 -42.99
C PHE A 37 4.73 -17.48 -41.62
N ASP A 38 4.56 -18.35 -40.63
CA ASP A 38 4.29 -18.00 -39.24
C ASP A 38 5.15 -18.87 -38.33
N ALA A 39 5.80 -18.27 -37.35
CA ALA A 39 6.67 -18.95 -36.41
C ALA A 39 6.43 -18.47 -34.98
N LEU A 40 6.29 -19.43 -34.07
CA LEU A 40 6.19 -19.26 -32.63
C LEU A 40 7.33 -20.03 -31.97
N VAL A 41 8.19 -19.33 -31.23
CA VAL A 41 9.28 -19.93 -30.45
C VAL A 41 9.04 -19.63 -28.97
N ARG A 42 9.02 -20.68 -28.14
CA ARG A 42 8.98 -20.62 -26.67
C ARG A 42 10.37 -20.89 -26.11
N PHE A 43 10.80 -20.10 -25.13
CA PHE A 43 12.13 -20.24 -24.53
C PHE A 43 12.18 -21.34 -23.47
N GLU A 44 11.21 -21.39 -22.57
CA GLU A 44 11.20 -22.35 -21.45
C GLU A 44 9.79 -22.95 -21.18
N PRO A 45 9.64 -24.29 -21.21
CA PRO A 45 10.58 -25.23 -21.84
C PRO A 45 10.70 -24.91 -23.34
N PHE A 46 11.91 -25.01 -23.89
CA PHE A 46 12.18 -24.69 -25.28
C PHE A 46 11.23 -25.44 -26.21
N GLY A 47 10.72 -24.76 -27.23
CA GLY A 47 9.89 -25.37 -28.26
C GLY A 47 9.52 -24.38 -29.34
N PHE A 48 9.12 -24.90 -30.50
CA PHE A 48 8.75 -24.04 -31.60
C PHE A 48 7.69 -24.70 -32.50
N GLU A 49 6.93 -23.84 -33.18
CA GLU A 49 5.94 -24.20 -34.17
C GLU A 49 6.11 -23.26 -35.35
N VAL A 50 6.19 -23.82 -36.56
CA VAL A 50 6.37 -23.09 -37.81
C VAL A 50 5.38 -23.61 -38.82
N ASP A 51 4.55 -22.72 -39.34
CA ASP A 51 3.62 -22.98 -40.41
C ASP A 51 4.04 -22.21 -41.66
N ILE A 52 4.07 -22.92 -42.80
CA ILE A 52 4.40 -22.36 -44.11
C ILE A 52 3.32 -22.81 -45.07
N ALA A 53 2.68 -21.86 -45.76
CA ALA A 53 1.76 -22.18 -46.82
C ALA A 53 2.05 -21.32 -48.04
N GLY A 54 1.86 -21.86 -49.23
CA GLY A 54 2.00 -21.09 -50.44
C GLY A 54 1.25 -21.72 -51.59
N HIS A 55 0.73 -20.88 -52.48
CA HIS A 55 0.12 -21.34 -53.71
C HIS A 55 0.47 -20.41 -54.86
N VAL A 56 0.54 -20.96 -56.07
CA VAL A 56 0.67 -20.20 -57.31
C VAL A 56 -0.34 -20.77 -58.31
N THR A 57 -1.08 -19.88 -58.98
CA THR A 57 -2.12 -20.25 -59.93
C THR A 57 -2.01 -19.40 -61.19
N LEU A 58 -1.95 -20.08 -62.34
CA LEU A 58 -2.02 -19.48 -63.67
C LEU A 58 -3.46 -19.59 -64.19
N LYS A 59 -4.06 -18.47 -64.57
CA LYS A 59 -5.42 -18.37 -65.10
C LYS A 59 -5.43 -17.72 -66.48
N ARG A 60 -6.49 -17.99 -67.25
CA ARG A 60 -6.84 -17.26 -68.48
C ARG A 60 -8.31 -16.83 -68.39
N GLY A 61 -8.56 -15.54 -68.25
CA GLY A 61 -9.89 -15.03 -67.89
C GLY A 61 -10.35 -15.59 -66.55
N SER A 62 -11.47 -16.33 -66.54
CA SER A 62 -12.02 -16.98 -65.34
C SER A 62 -11.58 -18.43 -65.13
N ARG A 63 -10.79 -19.01 -66.05
CA ARG A 63 -10.41 -20.43 -66.00
C ARG A 63 -9.00 -20.61 -65.46
N THR A 64 -8.84 -21.48 -64.46
CA THR A 64 -7.53 -21.95 -63.99
C THR A 64 -6.92 -22.90 -65.01
N LEU A 65 -5.68 -22.63 -65.42
CA LEU A 65 -4.92 -23.48 -66.32
C LEU A 65 -4.06 -24.46 -65.52
N MET A 66 -3.31 -23.94 -64.55
CA MET A 66 -2.42 -24.71 -63.69
C MET A 66 -2.32 -24.07 -62.31
N GLY A 67 -2.18 -24.88 -61.27
CA GLY A 67 -1.98 -24.43 -59.91
C GLY A 67 -1.16 -25.40 -59.08
N VAL A 68 -0.34 -24.87 -58.17
CA VAL A 68 0.37 -25.65 -57.16
C VAL A 68 0.12 -25.00 -55.81
N ALA A 69 -0.22 -25.80 -54.81
CA ALA A 69 -0.38 -25.37 -53.42
C ALA A 69 0.43 -26.30 -52.51
N VAL A 70 1.11 -25.73 -51.53
CA VAL A 70 1.92 -26.44 -50.54
C VAL A 70 1.58 -25.87 -49.17
N GLU A 71 1.35 -26.76 -48.21
CA GLU A 71 1.18 -26.47 -46.79
C GLU A 71 2.18 -27.34 -46.02
N LEU A 72 2.89 -26.76 -45.07
CA LEU A 72 3.89 -27.41 -44.24
C LEU A 72 3.76 -26.89 -42.82
N ALA A 73 3.57 -27.79 -41.86
CA ALA A 73 3.61 -27.53 -40.44
C ALA A 73 4.77 -28.30 -39.81
N LEU A 74 5.61 -27.59 -39.06
CA LEU A 74 6.78 -28.12 -38.38
C LEU A 74 6.72 -27.72 -36.91
N SER A 75 6.67 -28.71 -36.02
CA SER A 75 6.78 -28.46 -34.57
C SER A 75 7.96 -29.22 -33.95
N GLY A 76 8.56 -28.62 -32.94
CA GLY A 76 9.70 -29.13 -32.20
C GLY A 76 9.71 -28.60 -30.75
N PRO A 77 10.66 -29.04 -29.91
CA PRO A 77 12.00 -29.54 -30.25
C PRO A 77 12.20 -31.05 -30.07
N GLU A 78 11.32 -31.73 -29.34
CA GLU A 78 11.26 -33.18 -29.19
C GLU A 78 9.84 -33.56 -28.69
N PRO A 79 9.17 -34.55 -29.31
CA PRO A 79 9.51 -35.10 -30.61
C PRO A 79 9.29 -34.04 -31.70
N TRP A 80 10.10 -34.10 -32.76
CA TRP A 80 9.87 -33.32 -33.96
C TRP A 80 8.67 -33.91 -34.71
N HIS A 81 7.79 -33.04 -35.19
CA HIS A 81 6.62 -33.46 -35.93
C HIS A 81 6.47 -32.58 -37.16
N VAL A 82 6.46 -33.22 -38.33
CA VAL A 82 6.39 -32.55 -39.63
C VAL A 82 5.21 -33.11 -40.40
N ARG A 83 4.32 -32.22 -40.81
CA ARG A 83 3.19 -32.54 -41.65
C ARG A 83 3.20 -31.64 -42.86
N GLY A 84 3.02 -32.22 -44.03
CA GLY A 84 2.95 -31.46 -45.26
C GLY A 84 1.91 -32.00 -46.22
N ARG A 85 1.34 -31.10 -47.01
CA ARG A 85 0.40 -31.38 -48.09
C ARG A 85 0.82 -30.59 -49.31
N ALA A 86 0.95 -31.26 -50.45
CA ALA A 86 1.18 -30.63 -51.75
C ALA A 86 0.07 -31.04 -52.71
N ARG A 87 -0.57 -30.05 -53.34
CA ARG A 87 -1.62 -30.25 -54.34
C ARG A 87 -1.19 -29.59 -55.65
N PHE A 88 -1.34 -30.30 -56.75
CA PHE A 88 -1.17 -29.73 -58.08
C PHE A 88 -2.42 -29.95 -58.91
N GLU A 89 -2.73 -28.97 -59.75
CA GLU A 89 -3.91 -28.93 -60.61
C GLU A 89 -3.49 -28.49 -62.01
N ILE A 90 -3.92 -29.22 -63.03
CA ILE A 90 -3.70 -28.90 -64.45
C ILE A 90 -5.03 -29.11 -65.17
N LEU A 91 -5.69 -28.00 -65.53
CA LEU A 91 -6.99 -27.94 -66.23
C LEU A 91 -8.12 -28.76 -65.56
N PHE A 92 -8.13 -30.08 -65.75
CA PHE A 92 -9.15 -31.04 -65.28
C PHE A 92 -8.54 -32.20 -64.48
N LEU A 93 -7.22 -32.25 -64.31
CA LEU A 93 -6.50 -33.24 -63.52
C LEU A 93 -5.98 -32.59 -62.25
N SER A 94 -6.19 -33.23 -61.11
CA SER A 94 -5.62 -32.82 -59.83
C SER A 94 -5.03 -34.02 -59.11
N ALA A 95 -3.90 -33.85 -58.45
CA ALA A 95 -3.39 -34.83 -57.50
C ALA A 95 -2.88 -34.16 -56.23
N GLU A 96 -2.90 -34.93 -55.15
CA GLU A 96 -2.50 -34.50 -53.82
C GLU A 96 -1.55 -35.54 -53.22
N ILE A 97 -0.50 -35.05 -52.57
CA ILE A 97 0.46 -35.86 -51.83
C ILE A 97 0.55 -35.26 -50.43
N SER A 98 0.36 -36.08 -49.40
CA SER A 98 0.50 -35.68 -48.01
C SER A 98 1.45 -36.60 -47.27
N PHE A 99 2.12 -36.05 -46.26
CA PHE A 99 2.97 -36.81 -45.35
C PHE A 99 2.81 -36.30 -43.93
N ASP A 100 2.94 -37.23 -42.98
CA ASP A 100 2.92 -36.97 -41.55
C ASP A 100 4.00 -37.84 -40.91
N ARG A 101 5.00 -37.21 -40.30
CA ARG A 101 6.14 -37.89 -39.70
C ARG A 101 6.50 -37.25 -38.38
N THR A 102 6.58 -38.10 -37.35
CA THR A 102 7.15 -37.77 -36.05
C THR A 102 8.48 -38.48 -35.90
N PHE A 103 9.53 -37.75 -35.50
CA PHE A 103 10.86 -38.29 -35.25
C PHE A 103 11.47 -37.67 -33.98
N GLY A 104 12.40 -38.39 -33.36
CA GLY A 104 12.93 -38.03 -32.05
C GLY A 104 12.23 -38.78 -30.92
N GLU A 105 12.96 -38.97 -29.82
CA GLU A 105 12.40 -39.56 -28.61
C GLU A 105 11.39 -38.59 -28.00
N ARG A 106 10.34 -39.12 -27.38
CA ARG A 106 9.42 -38.28 -26.61
C ARG A 106 10.23 -37.73 -25.44
N ALA A 107 10.43 -36.40 -25.42
CA ALA A 107 11.05 -35.72 -24.30
C ALA A 107 10.46 -36.27 -23.00
N ALA A 108 11.34 -36.72 -22.09
CA ALA A 108 10.91 -37.17 -20.78
C ALA A 108 10.03 -36.06 -20.17
N PRO A 109 8.88 -36.40 -19.55
CA PRO A 109 8.06 -35.39 -18.89
C PRO A 109 8.97 -34.54 -18.02
N ALA A 110 8.85 -33.21 -18.16
CA ALA A 110 9.73 -32.26 -17.49
C ALA A 110 9.96 -32.74 -16.06
N ALA A 111 11.24 -32.93 -15.70
CA ALA A 111 11.61 -33.47 -14.40
C ALA A 111 10.85 -32.68 -13.34
N LEU A 112 10.14 -33.39 -12.45
CA LEU A 112 9.37 -32.76 -11.39
C LEU A 112 10.32 -31.78 -10.68
N PRO A 113 9.89 -30.52 -10.47
CA PRO A 113 10.72 -29.52 -9.83
C PRO A 113 11.24 -30.07 -8.49
N GLN A 114 12.52 -29.84 -8.22
CA GLN A 114 13.14 -30.40 -7.03
C GLN A 114 12.44 -29.86 -5.77
N PRO A 115 12.24 -30.71 -4.75
CA PRO A 115 11.69 -30.25 -3.48
C PRO A 115 12.51 -29.10 -2.90
N VAL A 116 11.83 -28.04 -2.47
CA VAL A 116 12.46 -26.85 -1.89
C VAL A 116 12.29 -26.89 -0.39
N ASP A 117 13.40 -26.74 0.34
CA ASP A 117 13.38 -26.52 1.79
C ASP A 117 12.98 -25.07 2.06
N VAL A 118 11.71 -24.89 2.43
CA VAL A 118 11.15 -23.55 2.74
C VAL A 118 11.56 -23.10 4.14
N ALA A 119 11.78 -24.03 5.07
CA ALA A 119 12.21 -23.72 6.43
C ALA A 119 13.56 -23.01 6.41
N ALA A 120 14.55 -23.57 5.70
CA ALA A 120 15.87 -22.98 5.54
C ALA A 120 15.82 -21.57 4.92
N LYS A 121 14.93 -21.35 3.93
CA LYS A 121 14.76 -20.02 3.30
C LYS A 121 14.14 -19.00 4.24
N VAL A 122 13.19 -19.42 5.08
CA VAL A 122 12.58 -18.54 6.09
C VAL A 122 13.58 -18.23 7.19
N GLU A 123 14.37 -19.20 7.64
CA GLU A 123 15.45 -18.99 8.61
C GLU A 123 16.49 -17.99 8.10
N GLU A 124 16.93 -18.14 6.85
CA GLU A 124 17.83 -17.19 6.19
C GLU A 124 17.23 -15.78 6.16
N ALA A 125 15.94 -15.66 5.82
CA ALA A 125 15.25 -14.38 5.82
C ALA A 125 15.09 -13.77 7.23
N LEU A 126 14.87 -14.58 8.26
CA LEU A 126 14.80 -14.13 9.66
C LEU A 126 16.18 -13.71 10.21
N ALA A 127 17.25 -14.33 9.70
CA ALA A 127 18.62 -13.98 10.04
C ALA A 127 19.06 -12.64 9.41
N ASP A 128 18.51 -12.25 8.26
CA ASP A 128 18.84 -10.99 7.58
C ASP A 128 18.44 -9.77 8.46
N PRO A 129 19.42 -8.93 8.89
CA PRO A 129 19.13 -7.71 9.64
C PRO A 129 18.21 -6.73 8.93
N ARG A 130 18.14 -6.76 7.59
CA ARG A 130 17.26 -5.89 6.79
C ARG A 130 15.78 -6.15 7.00
N ASN A 131 15.44 -7.35 7.44
CA ASN A 131 14.07 -7.75 7.75
C ASN A 131 13.66 -7.38 9.19
N ARG A 132 14.52 -6.67 9.93
CA ARG A 132 14.29 -6.22 11.29
C ARG A 132 14.19 -4.71 11.31
N THR A 133 13.15 -4.20 11.97
CA THR A 133 12.88 -2.76 12.08
C THR A 133 12.68 -2.38 13.53
N ALA A 134 13.40 -1.34 13.97
CA ALA A 134 13.16 -0.69 15.25
C ALA A 134 11.91 0.20 15.12
N GLN A 135 10.88 -0.11 15.91
CA GLN A 135 9.65 0.66 16.00
C GLN A 135 9.85 1.81 16.99
N LEU A 136 9.49 3.02 16.57
CA LEU A 136 9.51 4.19 17.42
C LEU A 136 8.36 4.13 18.45
N THR A 137 8.61 4.72 19.62
CA THR A 137 7.56 5.03 20.58
C THR A 137 6.49 5.93 19.97
N GLY A 138 5.22 5.66 20.23
CA GLY A 138 4.12 6.58 19.89
C GLY A 138 4.36 8.00 20.45
N ALA A 139 3.81 9.01 19.76
CA ALA A 139 4.03 10.42 20.10
C ALA A 139 3.73 10.73 21.58
N GLY A 140 4.66 11.41 22.26
CA GLY A 140 4.49 11.90 23.63
C GLY A 140 4.99 10.97 24.75
N ARG A 141 5.60 9.82 24.43
CA ARG A 141 6.10 8.86 25.43
C ARG A 141 7.56 9.06 25.82
N THR A 142 8.27 9.95 25.12
CA THR A 142 9.70 10.19 25.31
C THR A 142 9.91 11.46 26.11
N VAL A 143 10.32 11.31 27.37
CA VAL A 143 10.59 12.43 28.30
C VAL A 143 12.07 12.82 28.30
N VAL A 144 12.93 12.00 27.70
CA VAL A 144 14.39 12.19 27.63
C VAL A 144 14.86 12.11 26.18
N THR A 145 15.80 12.96 25.79
CA THR A 145 16.52 12.79 24.53
C THR A 145 17.67 11.81 24.77
N LEU A 146 17.65 10.68 24.06
CA LEU A 146 18.78 9.74 24.11
C LEU A 146 19.92 10.27 23.22
N ARG A 147 21.16 9.98 23.62
CA ARG A 147 22.34 10.24 22.79
C ARG A 147 22.20 9.45 21.48
N GLU A 148 22.37 10.12 20.35
CA GLU A 148 22.53 9.44 19.07
C GLU A 148 23.84 8.63 19.10
N LEU A 149 23.77 7.34 18.79
CA LEU A 149 24.97 6.53 18.60
C LEU A 149 25.40 6.69 17.13
N PRO A 150 26.48 7.44 16.84
CA PRO A 150 27.07 7.43 15.51
C PRO A 150 27.63 6.03 15.27
N ASP A 151 27.25 5.43 14.15
CA ASP A 151 27.69 4.11 13.68
C ASP A 151 27.33 2.91 14.56
N ALA A 152 26.08 2.45 14.44
CA ALA A 152 25.74 1.09 14.79
C ALA A 152 26.15 0.15 13.65
N ASP A 153 27.43 -0.26 13.61
CA ASP A 153 28.06 -1.18 12.62
C ASP A 153 27.20 -2.42 12.26
N GLY A 154 26.21 -2.25 11.39
CA GLY A 154 25.22 -3.28 11.08
C GLY A 154 24.36 -3.73 12.27
N ARG A 155 24.37 -3.00 13.39
CA ARG A 155 23.62 -3.34 14.62
C ARG A 155 22.30 -2.57 14.65
N LEU A 156 21.20 -3.28 14.87
CA LEU A 156 19.90 -2.66 15.06
C LEU A 156 19.78 -2.13 16.50
N VAL A 157 19.68 -0.82 16.65
CA VAL A 157 19.45 -0.17 17.95
C VAL A 157 17.96 0.10 18.12
N VAL A 158 17.37 -0.43 19.18
CA VAL A 158 15.95 -0.26 19.51
C VAL A 158 15.84 0.67 20.72
N HIS A 159 14.92 1.63 20.64
CA HIS A 159 14.63 2.50 21.78
C HIS A 159 14.05 1.67 22.94
N PRO A 160 14.44 1.89 24.22
CA PRO A 160 13.96 1.07 25.36
C PRO A 160 12.44 1.07 25.56
N LEU A 161 11.79 2.18 25.17
CA LEU A 161 10.32 2.32 25.15
C LEU A 161 9.70 1.98 23.77
N GLY A 162 10.54 1.77 22.75
CA GLY A 162 10.13 1.39 21.39
C GLY A 162 9.89 -0.10 21.28
N GLY A 163 9.77 -0.62 20.06
CA GLY A 163 9.58 -2.04 19.81
C GLY A 163 10.54 -2.59 18.76
N LEU A 164 10.64 -3.90 18.67
CA LEU A 164 11.32 -4.60 17.60
C LEU A 164 10.27 -5.30 16.75
N SER A 165 10.30 -5.12 15.44
CA SER A 165 9.49 -5.90 14.51
C SER A 165 10.38 -6.62 13.53
N PHE A 166 10.02 -7.85 13.19
CA PHE A 166 10.63 -8.59 12.11
C PHE A 166 9.53 -9.13 11.18
N THR A 167 9.74 -9.00 9.88
CA THR A 167 8.81 -9.44 8.83
C THR A 167 9.57 -10.05 7.68
N GLN A 168 9.10 -11.16 7.14
CA GLN A 168 9.66 -11.77 5.94
C GLN A 168 8.57 -12.06 4.89
N ARG A 169 8.98 -12.15 3.62
CA ARG A 169 8.09 -12.32 2.46
C ARG A 169 8.35 -13.63 1.70
N VAL A 170 9.11 -14.55 2.28
CA VAL A 170 9.45 -15.84 1.68
C VAL A 170 8.25 -16.77 1.69
N ALA A 171 7.65 -17.03 2.85
CA ALA A 171 6.49 -17.90 3.00
C ALA A 171 5.62 -17.50 4.20
N PRO A 172 4.30 -17.71 4.15
CA PRO A 172 3.43 -17.44 5.28
C PRO A 172 3.67 -18.43 6.44
N LEU A 173 3.60 -17.92 7.66
CA LEU A 173 3.75 -18.68 8.91
C LEU A 173 2.38 -19.12 9.45
N GLY A 174 2.36 -20.22 10.19
CA GLY A 174 1.18 -20.73 10.87
C GLY A 174 0.14 -21.38 9.96
N ILE A 175 0.50 -21.72 8.72
CA ILE A 175 -0.30 -22.53 7.79
C ILE A 175 0.52 -23.72 7.28
N THR A 176 -0.16 -24.78 6.82
CA THR A 176 0.49 -25.94 6.20
C THR A 176 0.71 -25.67 4.72
N LEU A 177 1.97 -25.59 4.31
CA LEU A 177 2.42 -25.36 2.94
C LEU A 177 2.47 -26.69 2.19
N THR A 178 1.84 -26.77 1.02
CA THR A 178 1.91 -27.97 0.17
C THR A 178 2.92 -27.82 -0.96
N ARG A 179 3.15 -26.57 -1.41
CA ARG A 179 4.09 -26.24 -2.48
C ARG A 179 4.77 -24.89 -2.24
N TYR A 180 5.81 -24.62 -3.01
CA TYR A 180 6.49 -23.33 -3.09
C TYR A 180 6.67 -22.96 -4.57
N GLY A 181 5.80 -22.06 -5.06
CA GLY A 181 5.67 -21.77 -6.48
C GLY A 181 5.19 -23.02 -7.24
N THR A 182 6.07 -23.60 -8.06
CA THR A 182 5.81 -24.84 -8.80
C THR A 182 6.42 -26.08 -8.12
N SER A 183 7.25 -25.89 -7.09
CA SER A 183 8.02 -26.97 -6.46
C SER A 183 7.31 -27.53 -5.22
N PRO A 184 7.42 -28.84 -4.93
CA PRO A 184 6.93 -29.38 -3.66
C PRO A 184 7.78 -28.87 -2.49
N VAL A 185 7.18 -28.77 -1.30
CA VAL A 185 7.91 -28.42 -0.08
C VAL A 185 8.67 -29.63 0.44
N ALA A 186 9.93 -29.46 0.80
CA ALA A 186 10.74 -30.45 1.51
C ALA A 186 10.70 -30.18 3.03
N GLY A 187 10.73 -31.24 3.84
CA GLY A 187 10.77 -31.13 5.30
C GLY A 187 9.41 -30.87 5.94
N ASP A 188 9.39 -30.07 7.01
CA ASP A 188 8.15 -29.71 7.72
C ASP A 188 7.33 -28.70 6.90
N PRO A 189 6.12 -29.05 6.47
CA PRO A 189 5.28 -28.15 5.69
C PRO A 189 4.72 -26.99 6.53
N ARG A 190 4.82 -26.99 7.86
CA ARG A 190 4.25 -25.95 8.71
C ARG A 190 5.33 -25.24 9.52
N LEU A 191 5.42 -23.93 9.33
CA LEU A 191 6.35 -23.07 10.06
C LEU A 191 5.57 -22.27 11.11
N ASP A 192 5.70 -22.63 12.38
CA ASP A 192 5.10 -21.91 13.48
C ASP A 192 6.10 -20.97 14.15
N LEU A 193 5.59 -19.85 14.65
CA LEU A 193 6.38 -18.84 15.34
C LEU A 193 6.17 -18.96 16.84
N GLU A 194 7.25 -18.95 17.61
CA GLU A 194 7.17 -18.89 19.07
C GLU A 194 6.45 -17.62 19.53
N ARG A 195 5.68 -17.73 20.61
CA ARG A 195 4.85 -16.61 21.11
C ARG A 195 5.62 -15.63 21.98
N GLU A 196 6.84 -15.99 22.34
CA GLU A 196 7.64 -15.28 23.31
C GLU A 196 9.08 -15.16 22.78
N LEU A 197 9.68 -14.01 23.02
CA LEU A 197 11.08 -13.74 22.71
C LEU A 197 11.85 -13.63 24.02
N THR A 198 12.86 -14.48 24.20
CA THR A 198 13.79 -14.35 25.32
C THR A 198 14.91 -13.40 24.92
N VAL A 199 15.10 -12.34 25.70
CA VAL A 199 16.16 -11.35 25.52
C VAL A 199 17.15 -11.50 26.67
N ASP A 200 18.38 -11.87 26.32
CA ASP A 200 19.49 -11.92 27.25
C ASP A 200 20.09 -10.53 27.44
N ASP A 201 20.53 -10.24 28.67
CA ASP A 201 21.32 -9.04 28.96
C ASP A 201 22.80 -9.28 28.62
N ALA A 202 23.54 -8.20 28.37
CA ALA A 202 24.99 -8.28 28.21
C ALA A 202 25.70 -8.67 29.51
N ASP A 203 25.10 -8.38 30.67
CA ASP A 203 25.54 -8.90 31.96
C ASP A 203 24.96 -10.30 32.20
N PRO A 204 25.77 -11.37 32.18
CA PRO A 204 25.31 -12.75 32.39
C PRO A 204 24.74 -13.00 33.80
N ALA A 205 24.93 -12.09 34.76
CA ALA A 205 24.31 -12.18 36.07
C ALA A 205 22.84 -11.71 36.09
N THR A 206 22.38 -11.04 35.04
CA THR A 206 21.00 -10.56 34.92
C THR A 206 20.13 -11.65 34.31
N ALA A 207 18.98 -11.94 34.94
CA ALA A 207 18.04 -12.93 34.44
C ALA A 207 17.46 -12.51 33.07
N PRO A 208 17.32 -13.44 32.10
CA PRO A 208 16.72 -13.15 30.81
C PRO A 208 15.29 -12.62 30.94
N VAL A 209 14.92 -11.70 30.04
CA VAL A 209 13.58 -11.12 29.99
C VAL A 209 12.80 -11.75 28.86
N THR A 210 11.65 -12.34 29.18
CA THR A 210 10.71 -12.87 28.18
C THR A 210 9.71 -11.81 27.76
N VAL A 211 9.58 -11.58 26.45
CA VAL A 211 8.71 -10.57 25.84
C VAL A 211 7.65 -11.24 24.98
N PRO A 212 6.35 -10.94 25.16
CA PRO A 212 5.31 -11.49 24.29
C PRO A 212 5.42 -10.92 22.87
N LEU A 213 5.28 -11.78 21.87
CA LEU A 213 5.28 -11.44 20.46
C LEU A 213 3.86 -11.27 19.93
N THR A 214 3.66 -10.22 19.14
CA THR A 214 2.42 -9.95 18.41
C THR A 214 2.62 -10.29 16.93
N PRO A 215 1.86 -11.21 16.34
CA PRO A 215 2.03 -11.59 14.93
C PRO A 215 1.83 -10.41 13.98
N THR A 216 2.72 -10.26 13.01
CA THR A 216 2.60 -9.29 11.90
C THR A 216 2.17 -10.01 10.63
N ARG A 217 1.47 -9.29 9.74
CA ARG A 217 0.91 -9.85 8.50
C ARG A 217 1.44 -9.14 7.27
N GLU A 218 1.58 -9.90 6.19
CA GLU A 218 1.98 -9.41 4.87
C GLU A 218 1.10 -10.04 3.80
N TYR A 219 1.13 -9.44 2.61
CA TYR A 219 0.42 -9.98 1.45
C TYR A 219 1.19 -11.14 0.82
N PHE A 220 0.54 -12.30 0.76
CA PHE A 220 1.00 -13.50 0.08
C PHE A 220 -0.02 -13.94 -0.97
N ALA A 221 0.44 -14.59 -2.02
CA ALA A 221 -0.45 -15.24 -3.00
C ALA A 221 -0.69 -16.70 -2.58
N PRO A 222 -1.87 -17.08 -2.07
CA PRO A 222 -2.09 -18.42 -1.51
C PRO A 222 -1.84 -19.54 -2.52
N ALA A 223 -2.13 -19.28 -3.80
CA ALA A 223 -1.89 -20.22 -4.90
C ALA A 223 -0.40 -20.59 -5.07
N GLN A 224 0.56 -19.81 -4.55
CA GLN A 224 1.97 -20.19 -4.59
C GLN A 224 2.35 -21.19 -3.49
N PHE A 225 1.52 -21.32 -2.46
CA PHE A 225 1.84 -22.09 -1.24
C PHE A 225 0.92 -23.29 -1.03
N LEU A 226 -0.30 -23.19 -1.55
CA LEU A 226 -1.36 -24.19 -1.41
C LEU A 226 -1.66 -24.84 -2.76
N ASP A 227 -2.06 -26.10 -2.71
CA ASP A 227 -2.56 -26.81 -3.88
C ASP A 227 -4.05 -26.54 -4.00
N LEU A 228 -4.38 -25.64 -4.91
CA LEU A 228 -5.75 -25.20 -5.18
C LEU A 228 -6.22 -25.84 -6.49
N THR A 229 -7.49 -26.20 -6.56
CA THR A 229 -8.10 -26.59 -7.84
C THR A 229 -8.13 -25.39 -8.80
N ASP A 230 -8.27 -25.63 -10.10
CA ASP A 230 -8.24 -24.52 -11.07
C ASP A 230 -9.41 -23.54 -10.88
N ASP A 231 -10.60 -24.04 -10.52
CA ASP A 231 -11.75 -23.20 -10.16
C ASP A 231 -11.47 -22.35 -8.90
N GLN A 232 -10.77 -22.91 -7.90
CA GLN A 232 -10.36 -22.17 -6.71
C GLN A 232 -9.31 -21.12 -7.04
N LYS A 233 -8.36 -21.39 -7.93
CA LYS A 233 -7.37 -20.39 -8.37
C LYS A 233 -8.03 -19.20 -9.07
N LEU A 234 -9.08 -19.45 -9.87
CA LEU A 234 -9.80 -18.39 -10.60
C LEU A 234 -10.70 -17.56 -9.68
N SER A 235 -11.22 -18.15 -8.61
CA SER A 235 -12.12 -17.47 -7.67
C SER A 235 -11.43 -16.90 -6.44
N ALA A 236 -10.22 -17.37 -6.11
CA ALA A 236 -9.46 -16.91 -4.94
C ALA A 236 -8.91 -15.49 -5.13
N PRO A 237 -8.78 -14.71 -4.04
CA PRO A 237 -8.04 -13.46 -4.06
C PRO A 237 -6.61 -13.67 -4.53
N SER A 238 -6.10 -12.78 -5.39
CA SER A 238 -4.71 -12.85 -5.87
C SER A 238 -3.70 -12.70 -4.73
N PHE A 239 -4.07 -11.94 -3.68
CA PHE A 239 -3.27 -11.73 -2.48
C PHE A 239 -4.13 -11.76 -1.22
N GLU A 240 -3.61 -12.35 -0.15
CA GLU A 240 -4.23 -12.43 1.17
C GLU A 240 -3.23 -12.02 2.27
N LEU A 241 -3.72 -11.38 3.33
CA LEU A 241 -2.94 -11.00 4.50
C LEU A 241 -2.71 -12.21 5.42
N LEU A 242 -1.53 -12.81 5.33
CA LEU A 242 -1.12 -13.96 6.14
C LEU A 242 0.03 -13.58 7.08
N THR A 243 0.23 -14.37 8.14
CA THR A 243 1.29 -14.11 9.13
C THR A 243 2.66 -14.20 8.47
N ALA A 244 3.49 -13.17 8.64
CA ALA A 244 4.82 -13.07 8.02
C ALA A 244 5.96 -12.94 9.04
N GLY A 245 5.63 -12.65 10.30
CA GLY A 245 6.61 -12.46 11.36
C GLY A 245 5.93 -12.02 12.65
N ALA A 246 6.65 -11.28 13.49
CA ALA A 246 6.08 -10.70 14.70
C ALA A 246 6.75 -9.39 15.14
N SER A 247 6.11 -8.74 16.10
CA SER A 247 6.63 -7.57 16.78
C SER A 247 6.60 -7.76 18.29
N ALA A 248 7.68 -7.39 18.96
CA ALA A 248 7.77 -7.25 20.41
C ALA A 248 7.76 -5.75 20.76
N GLU A 249 6.89 -5.36 21.69
CA GLU A 249 6.94 -4.04 22.29
C GLU A 249 7.92 -4.04 23.47
N GLY A 250 8.66 -2.95 23.67
CA GLY A 250 9.57 -2.78 24.80
C GLY A 250 8.84 -2.88 26.14
N VAL A 251 9.29 -3.81 26.99
CA VAL A 251 8.61 -4.26 28.21
C VAL A 251 8.48 -3.19 29.32
N THR A 252 9.08 -2.01 29.17
CA THR A 252 9.21 -1.08 30.31
C THR A 252 8.10 -0.02 30.43
N GLY A 253 7.21 0.13 29.44
CA GLY A 253 6.16 1.16 29.46
C GLY A 253 4.87 0.75 30.19
N ARG A 254 4.26 -0.37 29.81
CA ARG A 254 2.90 -0.73 30.27
C ARG A 254 2.81 -1.16 31.73
N ALA A 255 3.83 -1.84 32.26
CA ALA A 255 3.83 -2.30 33.65
C ALA A 255 4.12 -1.17 34.64
N ARG A 256 5.03 -0.23 34.30
CA ARG A 256 5.35 0.92 35.16
C ARG A 256 4.26 1.99 35.17
N GLU A 257 3.53 2.20 34.08
CA GLU A 257 2.39 3.14 34.05
C GLU A 257 1.26 2.74 35.02
N ARG A 258 1.17 1.46 35.44
CA ARG A 258 0.14 0.97 36.37
C ARG A 258 0.61 0.80 37.82
N ALA A 259 1.92 0.83 38.09
CA ALA A 259 2.49 0.48 39.37
C ALA A 259 3.20 1.66 40.06
N GLY A 260 2.48 2.76 40.32
CA GLY A 260 2.86 3.72 41.35
C GLY A 260 3.79 4.88 40.96
N VAL A 261 3.83 5.86 41.86
CA VAL A 261 4.72 7.03 41.78
C VAL A 261 6.13 6.57 42.16
N PHE A 262 7.05 6.55 41.21
CA PHE A 262 8.46 6.30 41.48
C PHE A 262 9.15 7.63 41.80
N ALA A 263 9.67 7.76 43.02
CA ALA A 263 10.57 8.85 43.37
C ALA A 263 11.97 8.51 42.82
N SER A 264 12.51 9.38 41.98
CA SER A 264 13.89 9.32 41.53
C SER A 264 14.53 10.67 41.86
N THR A 265 15.67 10.63 42.53
CA THR A 265 16.55 11.78 42.69
C THR A 265 17.19 12.03 41.33
N VAL A 266 16.77 13.12 40.67
CA VAL A 266 17.37 13.57 39.42
C VAL A 266 18.45 14.57 39.78
N ASP A 267 19.70 14.17 39.65
CA ASP A 267 20.82 15.09 39.67
C ASP A 267 20.87 15.79 38.30
N TYR A 268 20.89 17.11 38.31
CA TYR A 268 20.98 17.92 37.10
C TYR A 268 22.11 18.92 37.25
N GLU A 269 22.79 19.18 36.14
CA GLU A 269 23.71 20.29 36.02
C GLU A 269 23.02 21.37 35.19
N GLU A 270 22.87 22.57 35.76
CA GLU A 270 22.33 23.71 35.05
C GLU A 270 23.47 24.45 34.34
N VAL A 271 23.51 24.35 33.01
CA VAL A 271 24.41 25.17 32.19
C VAL A 271 23.63 26.41 31.73
N LEU A 272 23.89 27.54 32.39
CA LEU A 272 23.30 28.82 32.03
C LEU A 272 24.08 29.44 30.86
N GLN A 273 23.50 29.45 29.66
CA GLN A 273 24.08 30.13 28.50
C GLN A 273 23.43 31.50 28.33
N ASP A 274 24.07 32.55 28.84
CA ASP A 274 23.61 33.93 28.68
C ASP A 274 23.79 34.39 27.21
N GLY A 275 22.67 34.66 26.53
CA GLY A 275 22.64 35.31 25.22
C GLY A 275 22.31 36.82 25.34
N PRO A 276 22.62 37.65 24.33
CA PRO A 276 22.53 39.12 24.37
C PRO A 276 21.10 39.70 24.45
N HIS A 277 20.09 38.89 24.77
CA HIS A 277 18.70 39.32 24.93
C HIS A 277 18.18 38.99 26.32
N ARG A 278 18.74 39.65 27.34
CA ARG A 278 18.10 39.74 28.66
C ARG A 278 17.82 41.20 28.94
N VAL A 279 16.55 41.59 28.83
CA VAL A 279 16.05 42.78 29.53
C VAL A 279 15.75 42.30 30.94
N GLU A 280 16.40 42.87 31.94
CA GLU A 280 16.10 42.60 33.35
C GLU A 280 14.63 42.96 33.61
N GLY A 281 13.78 41.93 33.63
CA GLY A 281 12.47 42.02 34.24
C GLY A 281 12.62 41.68 35.72
N ASP A 282 12.16 42.58 36.58
CA ASP A 282 12.11 42.39 38.03
C ASP A 282 11.53 41.00 38.34
N ALA A 283 12.36 40.17 38.96
CA ALA A 283 12.02 38.78 39.25
C ALA A 283 11.03 38.79 40.41
N GLY A 284 9.74 38.91 40.10
CA GLY A 284 8.69 38.60 41.04
C GLY A 284 8.97 37.24 41.66
N THR A 285 9.06 37.21 42.99
CA THR A 285 9.42 36.03 43.79
C THR A 285 8.75 34.78 43.24
N PRO A 286 9.49 33.72 42.86
CA PRO A 286 8.85 32.54 42.32
C PRO A 286 7.95 31.96 43.40
N VAL A 287 6.64 32.00 43.16
CA VAL A 287 5.68 31.24 43.97
C VAL A 287 6.15 29.80 43.92
N ALA A 288 6.46 29.21 45.07
CA ALA A 288 6.96 27.85 45.18
C ALA A 288 6.02 26.89 44.44
N PHE A 289 6.43 26.50 43.23
CA PHE A 289 5.68 25.53 42.44
C PHE A 289 6.08 24.14 42.93
N GLY A 290 5.17 23.46 43.63
CA GLY A 290 5.30 22.03 43.88
C GLY A 290 5.44 21.24 42.56
N THR A 291 5.68 19.94 42.65
CA THR A 291 5.95 19.01 41.53
C THR A 291 5.00 19.11 40.32
N ALA A 292 3.79 19.63 40.51
CA ALA A 292 2.84 19.94 39.43
C ALA A 292 3.28 21.07 38.48
N GLY A 293 4.01 22.09 38.96
CA GLY A 293 4.48 23.20 38.12
C GLY A 293 5.70 22.86 37.26
N LEU A 294 6.54 21.93 37.70
CA LEU A 294 7.65 21.42 36.89
C LEU A 294 7.13 20.63 35.67
N ARG A 295 6.03 19.90 35.84
CA ARG A 295 5.37 19.13 34.77
C ARG A 295 4.74 20.01 33.70
N THR A 296 4.21 21.18 34.08
CA THR A 296 3.69 22.13 33.09
C THR A 296 4.83 22.85 32.36
N ALA A 297 5.97 23.11 33.00
CA ALA A 297 7.13 23.77 32.37
C ALA A 297 7.89 22.91 31.33
N ALA A 298 7.79 21.59 31.40
CA ALA A 298 8.48 20.66 30.50
C ALA A 298 7.67 20.27 29.23
N GLY A 299 6.39 20.64 29.15
CA GLY A 299 5.55 20.29 27.99
C GLY A 299 5.84 21.13 26.73
N PRO A 300 5.58 20.61 25.51
CA PRO A 300 5.77 21.35 24.25
C PRO A 300 5.03 22.69 24.22
N ALA A 301 3.85 22.74 24.84
CA ALA A 301 3.02 23.95 24.96
C ALA A 301 3.62 25.02 25.91
N ALA A 302 4.49 24.64 26.84
CA ALA A 302 5.16 25.58 27.75
C ALA A 302 6.49 26.10 27.21
N ARG A 303 7.15 25.34 26.32
CA ARG A 303 8.40 25.75 25.65
C ARG A 303 8.20 26.46 24.31
N ALA A 304 6.95 26.56 23.84
CA ALA A 304 6.59 27.29 22.63
C ALA A 304 7.05 28.77 22.71
N ALA A 305 7.65 29.26 21.63
CA ALA A 305 8.19 30.63 21.54
C ALA A 305 7.13 31.71 21.87
N THR A 306 5.86 31.42 21.63
CA THR A 306 4.71 32.30 21.94
C THR A 306 4.46 32.51 23.43
N ARG A 307 5.05 31.70 24.33
CA ARG A 307 4.93 31.86 25.79
C ARG A 307 6.16 32.47 26.47
N ARG A 308 7.33 32.55 25.82
CA ARG A 308 8.55 33.15 26.42
C ARG A 308 8.45 34.65 26.69
N THR A 309 7.51 35.34 26.06
CA THR A 309 7.29 36.79 26.25
C THR A 309 6.33 37.12 27.40
N GLY A 310 5.86 36.11 28.15
CA GLY A 310 4.97 36.27 29.30
C GLY A 310 3.66 37.03 28.99
N ARG A 311 2.89 37.32 30.04
CA ARG A 311 1.73 38.24 29.97
C ARG A 311 2.15 39.70 29.73
N GLN A 312 3.45 40.00 29.81
CA GLN A 312 4.01 41.35 29.64
C GLN A 312 3.87 41.90 28.20
N ARG A 313 3.91 41.04 27.17
CA ARG A 313 3.62 41.52 25.79
C ARG A 313 2.16 41.93 25.57
N PHE A 314 1.29 41.61 26.54
CA PHE A 314 -0.14 41.93 26.52
C PHE A 314 -0.53 42.98 27.58
N THR A 315 0.44 43.53 28.33
CA THR A 315 0.22 44.72 29.15
C THR A 315 0.10 45.93 28.22
N ALA A 316 -1.12 46.22 27.80
CA ALA A 316 -1.47 47.52 27.26
C ALA A 316 -1.90 48.44 28.43
N ALA A 317 -1.71 49.76 28.28
CA ALA A 317 -2.29 50.73 29.20
C ALA A 317 -3.80 50.43 29.34
N PRO A 318 -4.36 50.38 30.57
CA PRO A 318 -5.77 50.07 30.75
C PRO A 318 -6.59 51.09 29.96
N ARG A 319 -7.34 50.58 28.96
CA ARG A 319 -8.42 51.33 28.35
C ARG A 319 -9.69 50.91 29.07
N ASP A 320 -10.40 51.88 29.63
CA ASP A 320 -11.75 51.65 30.12
C ASP A 320 -12.66 51.33 28.94
N LEU A 321 -12.77 50.04 28.65
CA LEU A 321 -13.75 49.50 27.72
C LEU A 321 -15.00 49.18 28.52
N GLY A 322 -15.93 50.13 28.58
CA GLY A 322 -17.27 49.88 29.07
C GLY A 322 -17.98 48.92 28.14
N VAL A 323 -18.19 47.67 28.58
CA VAL A 323 -19.09 46.74 27.90
C VAL A 323 -20.50 47.26 28.11
N ARG A 324 -21.16 47.71 27.04
CA ARG A 324 -22.60 47.97 27.06
C ARG A 324 -23.30 46.68 26.65
N ASP A 325 -24.00 46.05 27.58
CA ASP A 325 -24.83 44.89 27.27
C ASP A 325 -25.90 45.25 26.24
N THR A 326 -25.96 44.47 25.17
CA THR A 326 -26.95 44.61 24.11
C THR A 326 -28.33 44.26 24.66
N ARG A 327 -29.21 45.26 24.75
CA ARG A 327 -30.58 45.09 25.25
C ARG A 327 -31.52 44.70 24.12
N TRP A 328 -32.50 43.86 24.46
CA TRP A 328 -33.47 43.32 23.50
C TRP A 328 -34.89 43.71 23.91
N THR A 329 -35.74 43.99 22.92
CA THR A 329 -37.17 44.19 23.16
C THR A 329 -37.99 43.30 22.24
N VAL A 330 -39.06 42.75 22.79
CA VAL A 330 -40.07 41.97 22.05
C VAL A 330 -41.18 42.92 21.61
N SER A 331 -41.51 42.93 20.32
CA SER A 331 -42.66 43.67 19.79
C SER A 331 -43.61 42.73 19.06
N GLY A 332 -44.92 42.85 19.33
CA GLY A 332 -45.98 42.14 18.60
C GLY A 332 -46.39 42.90 17.35
N ALA A 333 -46.66 42.15 16.26
CA ALA A 333 -47.26 42.70 15.05
C ALA A 333 -48.68 42.13 14.90
N GLU A 334 -49.69 43.01 14.86
CA GLU A 334 -51.03 42.68 14.36
C GLU A 334 -51.11 43.02 12.85
N PRO A 335 -52.00 42.34 12.10
CA PRO A 335 -52.14 42.57 10.67
C PRO A 335 -52.66 43.98 10.38
N GLU A 336 -52.14 44.52 9.28
CA GLU A 336 -52.19 45.92 8.88
C GLU A 336 -53.56 46.59 9.03
N THR A 337 -53.65 47.59 9.90
CA THR A 337 -54.57 48.72 9.72
C THR A 337 -53.99 49.97 10.34
N THR A 338 -54.03 51.05 9.57
CA THR A 338 -53.47 52.37 9.84
C THR A 338 -53.90 52.94 11.20
N ALA A 339 -52.98 52.96 12.18
CA ALA A 339 -52.76 54.00 13.20
C ALA A 339 -52.09 53.41 14.45
N GLY A 340 -50.86 53.87 14.73
CA GLY A 340 -50.24 53.78 16.06
C GLY A 340 -49.89 52.37 16.53
N LEU A 341 -48.65 51.94 16.27
CA LEU A 341 -47.98 50.91 17.07
C LEU A 341 -48.00 51.34 18.55
N ARG A 342 -48.95 50.82 19.33
CA ARG A 342 -48.83 50.83 20.79
C ARG A 342 -47.65 49.92 21.12
N ARG A 343 -46.46 50.49 21.30
CA ARG A 343 -45.38 49.82 22.04
C ARG A 343 -45.95 49.50 23.42
N ALA A 344 -46.33 48.25 23.65
CA ALA A 344 -46.30 47.73 25.00
C ALA A 344 -44.84 47.92 25.46
N ALA A 345 -44.63 48.85 26.39
CA ALA A 345 -43.32 49.14 26.90
C ALA A 345 -42.83 47.90 27.65
N ALA A 346 -41.98 47.10 27.00
CA ALA A 346 -41.23 46.06 27.68
C ALA A 346 -40.38 46.72 28.78
N PRO A 347 -40.24 46.10 29.96
CA PRO A 347 -39.38 46.64 31.00
C PRO A 347 -37.97 46.83 30.45
N THR A 348 -37.48 48.07 30.51
CA THR A 348 -36.14 48.43 30.06
C THR A 348 -35.09 47.65 30.86
N GLY A 349 -34.34 46.77 30.18
CA GLY A 349 -33.19 46.09 30.77
C GLY A 349 -33.13 44.57 30.61
N THR A 350 -34.04 43.95 29.85
CA THR A 350 -34.04 42.48 29.71
C THR A 350 -32.91 41.96 28.83
N THR A 351 -32.34 40.84 29.27
CA THR A 351 -31.31 40.09 28.55
C THR A 351 -31.93 39.30 27.40
N TRP A 352 -31.10 38.79 26.48
CA TRP A 352 -31.58 37.99 25.33
C TRP A 352 -32.43 36.80 25.76
N THR A 353 -32.03 36.12 26.84
CA THR A 353 -32.69 34.91 27.35
C THR A 353 -34.10 35.20 27.83
N GLU A 354 -34.28 36.27 28.61
CA GLU A 354 -35.57 36.70 29.13
C GLU A 354 -36.51 37.16 27.99
N ALA A 355 -35.98 37.88 27.00
CA ALA A 355 -36.75 38.29 25.83
C ALA A 355 -37.19 37.09 24.96
N ALA A 356 -36.33 36.08 24.81
CA ALA A 356 -36.64 34.86 24.08
C ALA A 356 -37.67 33.98 24.80
N GLU A 357 -37.69 34.00 26.12
CA GLU A 357 -38.68 33.29 26.94
C GLU A 357 -40.05 33.97 26.90
N GLN A 358 -40.10 35.30 26.98
CA GLN A 358 -41.35 36.07 26.77
C GLN A 358 -41.95 35.87 25.38
N ARG A 359 -41.13 35.70 24.34
CA ARG A 359 -41.61 35.35 23.00
C ARG A 359 -42.29 33.97 22.97
N ARG A 360 -41.80 33.00 23.76
CA ARG A 360 -42.37 31.65 23.80
C ARG A 360 -43.68 31.58 24.59
N THR A 361 -43.82 32.42 25.61
CA THR A 361 -45.00 32.40 26.50
C THR A 361 -46.11 33.36 26.06
N GLY A 362 -45.84 34.29 25.14
CA GLY A 362 -46.83 35.25 24.64
C GLY A 362 -47.87 34.65 23.68
N THR A 363 -49.15 34.92 23.93
CA THR A 363 -50.31 34.35 23.22
C THR A 363 -50.62 35.00 21.86
N THR A 364 -49.72 35.80 21.29
CA THR A 364 -49.94 36.52 20.01
C THR A 364 -49.13 35.88 18.88
N PRO A 365 -49.70 35.60 17.69
CA PRO A 365 -49.10 34.67 16.72
C PRO A 365 -47.81 35.17 16.04
N VAL A 366 -47.44 36.46 16.15
CA VAL A 366 -46.20 36.99 15.56
C VAL A 366 -45.52 38.00 16.50
N LEU A 367 -44.61 37.51 17.32
CA LEU A 367 -43.68 38.33 18.11
C LEU A 367 -42.30 38.35 17.44
N ARG A 368 -41.71 39.54 17.24
CA ARG A 368 -40.33 39.72 16.74
C ARG A 368 -39.41 40.25 17.84
N LEU A 369 -38.17 39.75 17.84
CA LEU A 369 -37.07 40.23 18.68
C LEU A 369 -36.22 41.20 17.89
N THR A 370 -35.95 42.37 18.46
CA THR A 370 -35.10 43.39 17.82
C THR A 370 -34.09 43.90 18.83
N PRO A 371 -32.79 43.98 18.48
CA PRO A 371 -31.80 44.61 19.34
C PRO A 371 -32.04 46.11 19.38
N VAL A 372 -32.00 46.70 20.56
CA VAL A 372 -32.12 48.16 20.70
C VAL A 372 -30.77 48.76 20.30
N GLY A 373 -30.66 49.21 19.05
CA GLY A 373 -29.43 49.75 18.50
C GLY A 373 -28.98 51.00 19.26
N GLY A 374 -27.85 50.89 19.96
CA GLY A 374 -27.05 52.06 20.31
C GLY A 374 -26.24 52.47 19.09
N THR A 375 -26.40 53.72 18.64
CA THR A 375 -25.50 54.36 17.68
C THR A 375 -24.05 54.28 18.17
N ARG A 376 -23.14 54.05 17.22
CA ARG A 376 -21.70 53.81 17.39
C ARG A 376 -21.02 54.71 18.41
#